data_AF-A0A535P3R7-F1
#
_entry.id   AF-A0A535P3R7-F1
#
_cell.length_a   1.000
_cell.length_b   1.000
_cell.length_c   1.000
_cell.angle_alpha   90.00
_cell.angle_beta   90.00
_cell.angle_gamma   90.00
#
_symmetry.space_group_name_H-M   'P 1'
#
loop_
_entity.id
_entity.type
_entity.pdbx_description
1 polymer ?
#
loop_
_entity_poly.entity_id
_entity_poly.type
_entity_poly.pdbx_seq_one_letter_code
_entity_poly.pdbx_strand_id
1 'polypeptide(L)'
;MKVEEAPNPLAEGLHDYRIAVPAVMVIFGATGDLSGRKLLPALYNLARQRSLPAGVAVVGAAMTEMSDGAFRKHAAQRIRQFSRTQPIDDRVLDALLSSLHYVTVDFGRLEDFKALGTKLDELDAANHVPGNRIFYCATPPPTYQTIAVQLQAAGLNKGEGFHRIVVEKPFGSDLQSARELTQTLQKVFTEDSVYRIDHYLGKETVQNILAFRFANSIFEPVWNSNLIDSVQITVAEEIGIENRGAYYDRAGALRDIIQNHGLQLVTLTAMEPPLAFESGAVRDEKVKVLRSIRPLIGEDIEQSTVRGQYTRGWVLGEQVGGYREEKNVAPDSQTETYAALR
;
A
#
# COMPACT_ATOMS: atom_id res chain seq x y z
N MET A 1 22.96 -21.85 -23.46
CA MET A 1 23.82 -21.99 -22.27
C MET A 1 23.77 -20.65 -21.55
N LYS A 2 22.88 -20.48 -20.57
CA LYS A 2 22.81 -19.25 -19.77
C LYS A 2 24.03 -19.27 -18.85
N VAL A 3 24.94 -18.33 -19.03
CA VAL A 3 26.04 -18.12 -18.10
C VAL A 3 25.39 -17.50 -16.87
N GLU A 4 25.27 -18.26 -15.78
CA GLU A 4 25.04 -17.67 -14.46
C GLU A 4 26.28 -16.84 -14.13
N GLU A 5 26.13 -15.52 -14.15
CA GLU A 5 27.18 -14.62 -13.68
C GLU A 5 27.38 -14.86 -12.19
N ALA A 6 28.54 -15.42 -11.82
CA ALA A 6 28.93 -15.56 -10.43
C ALA A 6 28.97 -14.17 -9.77
N PRO A 7 28.44 -14.01 -8.55
CA PRO A 7 28.40 -12.72 -7.87
C PRO A 7 29.81 -12.16 -7.69
N ASN A 8 29.97 -10.87 -7.98
CA ASN A 8 31.27 -10.20 -7.89
C ASN A 8 31.81 -10.27 -6.45
N PRO A 9 32.96 -10.93 -6.21
CA PRO A 9 33.51 -11.10 -4.86
C PRO A 9 33.94 -9.76 -4.22
N LEU A 10 34.05 -8.68 -4.99
CA LEU A 10 34.31 -7.33 -4.46
C LEU A 10 33.04 -6.61 -3.97
N ALA A 11 31.85 -7.18 -4.19
CA ALA A 11 30.59 -6.68 -3.64
C ALA A 11 30.31 -7.19 -2.22
N GLU A 12 31.12 -8.11 -1.71
CA GLU A 12 30.98 -8.70 -0.39
C GLU A 12 31.24 -7.64 0.70
N GLY A 13 30.21 -7.27 1.47
CA GLY A 13 30.30 -6.25 2.53
C GLY A 13 30.04 -4.81 2.09
N LEU A 14 29.85 -4.53 0.80
CA LEU A 14 29.18 -3.30 0.38
C LEU A 14 27.70 -3.43 0.73
N HIS A 15 27.08 -2.39 1.33
CA HIS A 15 25.63 -2.38 1.51
C HIS A 15 24.99 -2.73 0.16
N ASP A 16 24.24 -3.82 0.14
CA ASP A 16 23.51 -4.32 -1.02
C ASP A 16 22.43 -3.28 -1.35
N TYR A 17 22.83 -2.16 -1.95
CA TYR A 17 21.94 -1.21 -2.57
C TYR A 17 21.34 -1.97 -3.75
N ARG A 18 20.25 -2.71 -3.49
CA ARG A 18 19.44 -3.32 -4.53
C ARG A 18 18.85 -2.19 -5.34
N ILE A 19 19.59 -1.71 -6.32
CA ILE A 19 19.12 -0.74 -7.30
C ILE A 19 18.06 -1.47 -8.12
N ALA A 20 16.82 -1.00 -8.03
CA ALA A 20 15.74 -1.60 -8.80
C ALA A 20 16.06 -1.53 -10.30
N VAL A 21 15.56 -2.46 -11.09
CA VAL A 21 15.66 -2.32 -12.55
C VAL A 21 14.88 -1.07 -13.02
N PRO A 22 15.36 -0.35 -14.05
CA PRO A 22 14.67 0.82 -14.58
C PRO A 22 13.21 0.50 -14.95
N ALA A 23 12.30 1.38 -14.55
CA ALA A 23 10.87 1.26 -14.79
C ALA A 23 10.21 2.64 -14.89
N VAL A 24 9.09 2.70 -15.61
CA VAL A 24 8.22 3.86 -15.62
C VAL A 24 7.06 3.61 -14.66
N MET A 25 6.91 4.50 -13.68
CA MET A 25 5.84 4.46 -12.69
C MET A 25 4.74 5.43 -13.08
N VAL A 26 3.52 4.94 -13.23
CA VAL A 26 2.32 5.76 -13.42
C VAL A 26 1.61 5.89 -12.09
N ILE A 27 1.33 7.12 -11.64
CA ILE A 27 0.55 7.39 -10.43
C ILE A 27 -0.82 7.90 -10.87
N PHE A 28 -1.82 7.02 -10.88
CA PHE A 28 -3.21 7.43 -11.04
C PHE A 28 -3.68 8.14 -9.77
N GLY A 29 -4.30 9.32 -9.90
CA GLY A 29 -4.62 10.17 -8.75
C GLY A 29 -3.41 10.96 -8.25
N ALA A 30 -2.48 11.32 -9.14
CA ALA A 30 -1.23 12.02 -8.80
C ALA A 30 -1.40 13.36 -8.06
N THR A 31 -2.55 14.03 -8.21
CA THR A 31 -2.89 15.28 -7.52
C THR A 31 -3.58 15.08 -6.17
N GLY A 32 -3.90 13.82 -5.82
CA GLY A 32 -4.61 13.45 -4.61
C GLY A 32 -3.76 13.52 -3.33
N ASP A 33 -4.44 13.42 -2.19
CA ASP A 33 -3.81 13.58 -0.86
C ASP A 33 -2.77 12.48 -0.57
N LEU A 34 -3.07 11.22 -0.90
CA LEU A 34 -2.12 10.10 -0.74
C LEU A 34 -0.83 10.33 -1.55
N SER A 35 -0.97 10.73 -2.80
CA SER A 35 0.16 11.04 -3.70
C SER A 35 1.03 12.15 -3.12
N GLY A 36 0.42 13.26 -2.69
CA GLY A 36 1.11 14.41 -2.14
C GLY A 36 1.76 14.16 -0.76
N ARG A 37 1.07 13.48 0.15
CA ARG A 37 1.54 13.28 1.53
C ARG A 37 2.48 12.08 1.68
N LYS A 38 2.39 11.08 0.80
CA LYS A 38 3.12 9.80 0.95
C LYS A 38 3.96 9.45 -0.26
N LEU A 39 3.39 9.35 -1.47
CA LEU A 39 4.10 8.79 -2.62
C LEU A 39 5.23 9.67 -3.14
N LEU A 40 4.95 10.95 -3.39
CA LEU A 40 5.97 11.90 -3.87
C LEU A 40 7.10 12.09 -2.85
N PRO A 41 6.83 12.27 -1.53
CA PRO A 41 7.87 12.23 -0.51
C PRO A 41 8.64 10.90 -0.45
N ALA A 42 7.99 9.75 -0.64
CA ALA A 42 8.66 8.45 -0.65
C ALA A 42 9.63 8.32 -1.83
N LEU A 43 9.23 8.76 -3.03
CA LEU A 43 10.10 8.80 -4.21
C LEU A 43 11.32 9.70 -3.98
N TYR A 44 11.15 10.88 -3.37
CA TYR A 44 12.27 11.73 -2.98
C TYR A 44 13.23 11.03 -2.01
N ASN A 45 12.70 10.32 -1.01
CA ASN A 45 13.53 9.58 -0.06
C ASN A 45 14.31 8.44 -0.73
N LEU A 46 13.69 7.72 -1.67
CA LEU A 46 14.38 6.70 -2.48
C LEU A 46 15.47 7.33 -3.37
N ALA A 47 15.20 8.49 -3.98
CA ALA A 47 16.19 9.22 -4.76
C ALA A 47 17.39 9.65 -3.90
N ARG A 48 17.12 10.22 -2.71
CA ARG A 48 18.16 10.64 -1.76
C ARG A 48 19.01 9.47 -1.25
N GLN A 49 18.39 8.30 -1.09
CA GLN A 49 19.06 7.06 -0.71
C GLN A 49 19.78 6.37 -1.87
N ARG A 50 19.70 6.92 -3.09
CA ARG A 50 20.26 6.33 -4.33
C ARG A 50 19.69 4.95 -4.65
N SER A 51 18.46 4.69 -4.23
CA SER A 51 17.74 3.43 -4.46
C SER A 51 16.90 3.44 -5.75
N LEU A 52 16.73 4.61 -6.37
CA LEU A 52 16.11 4.71 -7.69
C LEU A 52 17.17 4.48 -8.79
N PRO A 53 16.86 3.65 -9.81
CA PRO A 53 17.75 3.48 -10.95
C PRO A 53 17.86 4.76 -11.78
N ALA A 54 18.99 4.87 -12.49
CA ALA A 54 19.08 5.79 -13.63
C ALA A 54 18.01 5.41 -14.67
N GLY A 55 17.34 6.40 -15.24
CA GLY A 55 16.27 6.19 -16.23
C GLY A 55 14.87 5.96 -15.64
N VAL A 56 14.69 6.01 -14.32
CA VAL A 56 13.33 6.03 -13.74
C VAL A 56 12.56 7.24 -14.27
N ALA A 57 11.31 7.02 -14.68
CA ALA A 57 10.37 8.09 -15.00
C ALA A 57 9.09 7.91 -14.19
N VAL A 58 8.49 9.03 -13.79
CA VAL A 58 7.23 9.04 -13.04
C VAL A 58 6.20 9.86 -13.81
N VAL A 59 5.11 9.22 -14.22
CA VAL A 59 4.00 9.87 -14.92
C VAL A 59 2.84 10.03 -13.96
N GLY A 60 2.51 11.27 -13.61
CA GLY A 60 1.26 11.58 -12.93
C GLY A 60 0.08 11.49 -13.89
N ALA A 61 -0.97 10.77 -13.51
CA ALA A 61 -2.20 10.65 -14.30
C ALA A 61 -3.41 11.05 -13.45
N ALA A 62 -4.14 12.10 -13.85
CA ALA A 62 -5.38 12.50 -13.18
C ALA A 62 -6.31 13.26 -14.13
N MET A 63 -7.57 13.43 -13.72
CA MET A 63 -8.58 14.17 -14.51
C MET A 63 -8.31 15.68 -14.56
N THR A 64 -7.58 16.22 -13.57
CA THR A 64 -7.25 17.65 -13.55
C THR A 64 -6.23 17.96 -14.64
N GLU A 65 -6.56 18.89 -15.53
CA GLU A 65 -5.63 19.32 -16.57
C GLU A 65 -4.44 20.08 -15.96
N MET A 66 -3.23 19.64 -16.29
CA MET A 66 -2.00 20.21 -15.77
C MET A 66 -0.84 19.94 -16.73
N SER A 67 0.10 20.88 -16.84
CA SER A 67 1.34 20.67 -17.59
C SER A 67 2.42 19.99 -16.75
N ASP A 68 3.43 19.38 -17.39
CA ASP A 68 4.61 18.84 -16.70
C ASP A 68 5.22 19.85 -15.72
N GLY A 69 5.37 21.12 -16.13
CA GLY A 69 5.94 22.17 -15.29
C GLY A 69 5.08 22.49 -14.06
N ALA A 70 3.76 22.49 -14.20
CA ALA A 70 2.85 22.68 -13.07
C ALA A 70 2.85 21.47 -12.14
N PHE A 71 2.91 20.25 -12.67
CA PHE A 71 3.00 19.03 -11.87
C PHE A 71 4.32 18.96 -11.08
N ARG A 72 5.45 19.33 -11.70
CA ARG A 72 6.75 19.41 -11.01
C ARG A 72 6.74 20.42 -9.86
N LYS A 73 6.13 21.60 -10.06
CA LYS A 73 5.94 22.59 -8.98
C LYS A 73 5.08 22.04 -7.84
N HIS A 74 3.97 21.37 -8.17
CA HIS A 74 3.13 20.70 -7.19
C HIS A 74 3.92 19.66 -6.40
N ALA A 75 4.66 18.79 -7.08
CA ALA A 75 5.46 17.75 -6.45
C ALA A 75 6.55 18.34 -5.54
N ALA A 76 7.26 19.37 -5.99
CA ALA A 76 8.26 20.07 -5.18
C ALA A 76 7.66 20.61 -3.87
N GLN A 77 6.50 21.27 -3.94
CA GLN A 77 5.80 21.80 -2.77
C GLN A 77 5.43 20.68 -1.79
N ARG A 78 4.82 19.60 -2.30
CA ARG A 78 4.41 18.45 -1.49
C ARG A 78 5.59 17.73 -0.83
N ILE A 79 6.69 17.53 -1.57
CA ILE A 79 7.92 16.92 -1.05
C ILE A 79 8.51 17.77 0.07
N ARG A 80 8.63 19.10 -0.12
CA ARG A 80 9.14 20.01 0.92
C ARG A 80 8.27 20.00 2.17
N GLN A 81 6.95 19.92 2.00
CA GLN A 81 6.00 19.94 3.10
C GLN A 81 5.95 18.63 3.90
N PHE A 82 5.98 17.47 3.23
CA PHE A 82 5.64 16.19 3.86
C PHE A 82 6.79 15.18 3.93
N SER A 83 7.95 15.46 3.33
CA SER A 83 9.10 14.57 3.52
C SER A 83 9.58 14.61 4.97
N ARG A 84 9.63 13.42 5.59
CA ARG A 84 10.25 13.19 6.90
C ARG A 84 11.74 13.54 6.96
N THR A 85 12.38 13.60 5.81
CA THR A 85 13.81 13.81 5.69
C THR A 85 14.09 15.26 5.36
N GLN A 86 14.62 15.97 6.34
CA GLN A 86 14.94 17.39 6.27
C GLN A 86 16.40 17.63 6.69
N PRO A 87 17.08 18.66 6.16
CA PRO A 87 16.61 19.56 5.09
C PRO A 87 16.52 18.84 3.73
N ILE A 88 15.72 19.39 2.82
CA ILE A 88 15.65 18.93 1.43
C ILE A 88 16.94 19.30 0.69
N ASP A 89 17.51 18.33 -0.02
CA ASP A 89 18.63 18.54 -0.93
C ASP A 89 18.08 18.94 -2.30
N ASP A 90 18.30 20.20 -2.69
CA ASP A 90 17.77 20.76 -3.92
C ASP A 90 18.34 20.08 -5.18
N ARG A 91 19.57 19.56 -5.14
CA ARG A 91 20.14 18.85 -6.29
C ARG A 91 19.44 17.52 -6.52
N VAL A 92 19.17 16.79 -5.44
CA VAL A 92 18.42 15.53 -5.49
C VAL A 92 16.98 15.79 -5.92
N LEU A 93 16.36 16.84 -5.37
CA LEU A 93 15.01 17.21 -5.73
C LEU A 93 14.91 17.58 -7.22
N ASP A 94 15.77 18.45 -7.73
CA ASP A 94 15.74 18.88 -9.13
C ASP A 94 15.97 17.71 -10.10
N ALA A 95 16.90 16.81 -9.76
CA ALA A 95 17.12 15.58 -10.51
C ALA A 95 15.85 14.70 -10.56
N LEU A 96 15.17 14.49 -9.43
CA LEU A 96 13.90 13.76 -9.39
C LEU A 96 12.83 14.49 -10.21
N LEU A 97 12.62 15.79 -10.01
CA LEU A 97 11.61 16.56 -10.71
C LEU A 97 11.80 16.54 -12.23
N SER A 98 13.04 16.43 -12.71
CA SER A 98 13.33 16.31 -14.15
C SER A 98 12.75 15.04 -14.79
N SER A 99 12.55 13.96 -14.00
CA SER A 99 11.96 12.70 -14.46
C SER A 99 10.45 12.60 -14.23
N LEU A 100 9.83 13.66 -13.71
CA LEU A 100 8.38 13.74 -13.53
C LEU A 100 7.71 14.30 -14.80
N HIS A 101 6.67 13.60 -15.22
CA HIS A 101 5.79 13.93 -16.34
C HIS A 101 4.33 13.87 -15.91
N TYR A 102 3.43 14.43 -16.71
CA TYR A 102 2.02 14.44 -16.43
C TYR A 102 1.18 14.18 -17.69
N VAL A 103 0.12 13.39 -17.54
CA VAL A 103 -0.88 13.14 -18.58
C VAL A 103 -2.26 13.31 -17.96
N THR A 104 -3.10 14.14 -18.58
CA THR A 104 -4.51 14.23 -18.20
C THR A 104 -5.22 12.97 -18.66
N VAL A 105 -5.86 12.25 -17.74
CA VAL A 105 -6.56 10.98 -18.03
C VAL A 105 -7.92 10.96 -17.34
N ASP A 106 -8.98 10.89 -18.13
CA ASP A 106 -10.31 10.45 -17.69
C ASP A 106 -10.33 8.92 -17.64
N PHE A 107 -10.53 8.36 -16.45
CA PHE A 107 -10.48 6.91 -16.24
C PHE A 107 -11.59 6.15 -16.98
N GLY A 108 -12.63 6.84 -17.47
CA GLY A 108 -13.68 6.24 -18.30
C GLY A 108 -13.36 6.19 -19.80
N ARG A 109 -12.30 6.86 -20.28
CA ARG A 109 -12.04 7.06 -21.71
C ARG A 109 -10.83 6.27 -22.19
N LEU A 110 -11.06 5.31 -23.09
CA LEU A 110 -10.01 4.49 -23.69
C LEU A 110 -8.95 5.33 -24.43
N GLU A 111 -9.37 6.39 -25.13
CA GLU A 111 -8.43 7.24 -25.90
C GLU A 111 -7.39 7.93 -25.01
N ASP A 112 -7.75 8.29 -23.78
CA ASP A 112 -6.81 8.88 -22.82
C ASP A 112 -5.75 7.85 -22.36
N PHE A 113 -6.13 6.57 -22.24
CA PHE A 113 -5.18 5.50 -21.97
C PHE A 113 -4.28 5.20 -23.18
N LYS A 114 -4.77 5.34 -24.41
CA LYS A 114 -3.91 5.24 -25.60
C LYS A 114 -2.90 6.38 -25.65
N ALA A 115 -3.33 7.61 -25.33
CA ALA A 115 -2.42 8.76 -25.23
C ALA A 115 -1.38 8.58 -24.13
N LEU A 116 -1.78 8.03 -22.97
CA LEU A 116 -0.86 7.60 -21.93
C LEU A 116 0.14 6.57 -22.47
N GLY A 117 -0.32 5.57 -23.24
CA GLY A 117 0.53 4.58 -23.90
C GLY A 117 1.61 5.21 -24.78
N THR A 118 1.24 6.12 -25.67
CA THR A 118 2.20 6.86 -26.50
C THR A 118 3.26 7.57 -25.65
N LYS A 119 2.83 8.24 -24.56
CA LYS A 119 3.77 8.91 -23.66
C LYS A 119 4.73 7.94 -22.97
N LEU A 120 4.23 6.77 -22.59
CA LEU A 120 5.01 5.72 -21.95
C LEU A 120 6.05 5.13 -22.91
N ASP A 121 5.72 4.97 -24.20
CA ASP A 121 6.65 4.48 -25.22
C ASP A 121 7.76 5.51 -25.53
N GLU A 122 7.41 6.81 -25.57
CA GLU A 122 8.40 7.89 -25.69
C GLU A 122 9.42 7.87 -24.54
N LEU A 123 8.94 7.65 -23.31
CA LEU A 123 9.80 7.60 -22.12
C LEU A 123 10.68 6.37 -22.10
N ASP A 124 10.18 5.22 -22.57
CA ASP A 124 10.98 4.01 -22.69
C ASP A 124 12.14 4.19 -23.65
N ALA A 125 11.87 4.79 -24.82
CA ALA A 125 12.89 5.08 -25.81
C ALA A 125 13.93 6.09 -25.28
N ALA A 126 13.49 7.16 -24.59
CA ALA A 126 14.38 8.17 -24.05
C ALA A 126 15.25 7.65 -22.90
N ASN A 127 14.69 6.80 -22.04
CA ASN A 127 15.34 6.34 -20.81
C ASN A 127 15.92 4.91 -20.91
N HIS A 128 15.83 4.27 -22.07
CA HIS A 128 16.29 2.89 -22.32
C HIS A 128 15.65 1.88 -21.35
N VAL A 129 14.35 2.04 -21.07
CA VAL A 129 13.58 1.14 -20.21
C VAL A 129 12.96 0.03 -21.09
N PRO A 130 13.09 -1.27 -20.73
CA PRO A 130 12.60 -2.38 -21.55
C PRO A 130 11.09 -2.62 -21.45
N GLY A 131 10.28 -1.58 -21.20
CA GLY A 131 8.84 -1.75 -20.98
C GLY A 131 8.43 -2.14 -19.55
N ASN A 132 9.29 -1.94 -18.54
CA ASN A 132 8.92 -2.18 -17.15
C ASN A 132 7.94 -1.10 -16.65
N ARG A 133 6.72 -1.50 -16.27
CA ARG A 133 5.65 -0.60 -15.83
C ARG A 133 5.19 -0.88 -14.40
N ILE A 134 5.00 0.19 -13.62
CA ILE A 134 4.34 0.15 -12.31
C ILE A 134 3.15 1.10 -12.34
N PHE A 135 1.94 0.57 -12.26
CA PHE A 135 0.70 1.32 -12.21
C PHE A 135 0.22 1.46 -10.76
N TYR A 136 0.47 2.60 -10.13
CA TYR A 136 0.01 2.89 -8.77
C TYR A 136 -1.36 3.56 -8.78
N CYS A 137 -2.36 2.87 -8.25
CA CYS A 137 -3.72 3.38 -8.13
C CYS A 137 -3.91 4.14 -6.81
N ALA A 138 -3.50 5.41 -6.77
CA ALA A 138 -3.74 6.32 -5.65
C ALA A 138 -5.12 7.01 -5.78
N THR A 139 -6.14 6.22 -6.12
CA THR A 139 -7.51 6.67 -6.41
C THR A 139 -8.51 6.00 -5.47
N PRO A 140 -9.66 6.64 -5.20
CA PRO A 140 -10.70 6.02 -4.37
C PRO A 140 -11.29 4.77 -5.04
N PRO A 141 -11.81 3.79 -4.27
CA PRO A 141 -12.63 2.72 -4.83
C PRO A 141 -13.93 3.24 -5.48
N PRO A 142 -14.46 2.56 -6.51
CA PRO A 142 -13.92 1.39 -7.20
C PRO A 142 -13.01 1.75 -8.40
N THR A 143 -12.46 2.97 -8.47
CA THR A 143 -11.78 3.52 -9.66
C THR A 143 -10.64 2.64 -10.19
N TYR A 144 -9.94 1.90 -9.33
CA TYR A 144 -8.90 0.97 -9.75
C TYR A 144 -9.41 -0.19 -10.62
N GLN A 145 -10.69 -0.62 -10.51
CA GLN A 145 -11.27 -1.63 -11.41
C GLN A 145 -11.39 -1.07 -12.83
N THR A 146 -11.90 0.16 -12.93
CA THR A 146 -11.99 0.88 -14.21
C THR A 146 -10.61 1.07 -14.82
N ILE A 147 -9.62 1.50 -14.03
CA ILE A 147 -8.22 1.64 -14.48
C ILE A 147 -7.69 0.31 -15.01
N ALA A 148 -7.86 -0.80 -14.29
CA ALA A 148 -7.38 -2.11 -14.73
C ALA A 148 -8.01 -2.54 -16.08
N VAL A 149 -9.32 -2.36 -16.25
CA VAL A 149 -10.01 -2.68 -17.50
C VAL A 149 -9.51 -1.81 -18.66
N GLN A 150 -9.30 -0.51 -18.42
CA GLN A 150 -8.79 0.38 -19.47
C GLN A 150 -7.33 0.11 -19.81
N LEU A 151 -6.48 -0.22 -18.83
CA LEU A 151 -5.10 -0.67 -19.07
C LEU A 151 -5.10 -1.90 -19.99
N GLN A 152 -6.00 -2.86 -19.76
CA GLN A 152 -6.15 -4.02 -20.63
C GLN A 152 -6.59 -3.64 -22.05
N ALA A 153 -7.63 -2.80 -22.16
CA ALA A 153 -8.21 -2.38 -23.43
C ALA A 153 -7.22 -1.57 -24.28
N ALA A 154 -6.35 -0.78 -23.64
CA ALA A 154 -5.28 -0.04 -24.29
C ALA A 154 -4.01 -0.87 -24.55
N GLY A 155 -3.95 -2.13 -24.09
CA GLY A 155 -2.78 -3.01 -24.24
C GLY A 155 -1.61 -2.67 -23.32
N LEU A 156 -1.81 -1.81 -22.31
CA LEU A 156 -0.77 -1.33 -21.39
C LEU A 156 -0.41 -2.32 -20.27
N ASN A 157 -1.06 -3.48 -20.22
CA ASN A 157 -0.78 -4.53 -19.24
C ASN A 157 0.12 -5.66 -19.77
N LYS A 158 0.69 -5.52 -20.97
CA LYS A 158 1.52 -6.54 -21.65
C LYS A 158 2.70 -5.87 -22.34
N GLY A 159 3.82 -6.60 -22.44
CA GLY A 159 5.04 -6.15 -23.12
C GLY A 159 6.22 -7.04 -22.75
N GLU A 160 7.43 -6.66 -23.19
CA GLU A 160 8.66 -7.41 -22.88
C GLU A 160 9.05 -7.33 -21.39
N GLY A 161 8.85 -6.15 -20.77
CA GLY A 161 9.10 -5.91 -19.35
C GLY A 161 7.95 -6.37 -18.43
N PHE A 162 8.18 -6.26 -17.12
CA PHE A 162 7.12 -6.56 -16.15
C PHE A 162 6.06 -5.45 -16.14
N HIS A 163 4.82 -5.84 -15.88
CA HIS A 163 3.70 -4.93 -15.71
C HIS A 163 3.05 -5.21 -14.36
N ARG A 164 3.17 -4.27 -13.43
CA ARG A 164 2.69 -4.43 -12.05
C ARG A 164 1.64 -3.37 -11.76
N ILE A 165 0.61 -3.75 -11.01
CA ILE A 165 -0.40 -2.84 -10.49
C ILE A 165 -0.32 -2.81 -8.97
N VAL A 166 -0.33 -1.61 -8.41
CA VAL A 166 -0.37 -1.36 -6.98
C VAL A 166 -1.74 -0.79 -6.63
N VAL A 167 -2.45 -1.45 -5.73
CA VAL A 167 -3.82 -1.08 -5.32
C VAL A 167 -3.88 -0.86 -3.80
N GLU A 168 -4.61 0.17 -3.41
CA GLU A 168 -4.81 0.55 -2.02
C GLU A 168 -6.12 0.00 -1.44
N LYS A 169 -6.17 -0.11 -0.11
CA LYS A 169 -7.40 -0.46 0.60
C LYS A 169 -8.48 0.62 0.42
N PRO A 170 -9.78 0.28 0.52
CA PRO A 170 -10.37 -1.04 0.82
C PRO A 170 -10.41 -2.02 -0.36
N PHE A 171 -10.22 -3.31 -0.09
CA PHE A 171 -10.29 -4.40 -1.08
C PHE A 171 -11.68 -5.05 -1.13
N GLY A 172 -12.72 -4.24 -1.24
CA GLY A 172 -14.12 -4.65 -1.01
C GLY A 172 -14.60 -4.32 0.40
N SER A 173 -15.91 -4.45 0.62
CA SER A 173 -16.58 -4.20 1.91
C SER A 173 -17.01 -5.48 2.64
N ASP A 174 -16.94 -6.61 1.92
CA ASP A 174 -17.33 -7.95 2.35
C ASP A 174 -16.63 -9.00 1.47
N LEU A 175 -16.87 -10.28 1.77
CA LEU A 175 -16.27 -11.39 1.04
C LEU A 175 -16.66 -11.42 -0.44
N GLN A 176 -17.90 -11.07 -0.78
CA GLN A 176 -18.41 -11.15 -2.14
C GLN A 176 -17.76 -10.07 -3.02
N SER A 177 -17.81 -8.82 -2.59
CA SER A 177 -17.16 -7.69 -3.26
C SER A 177 -15.64 -7.86 -3.38
N ALA A 178 -14.98 -8.44 -2.36
CA ALA A 178 -13.55 -8.76 -2.42
C ALA A 178 -13.21 -9.83 -3.47
N ARG A 179 -14.08 -10.84 -3.63
CA ARG A 179 -13.94 -11.87 -4.68
C ARG A 179 -14.15 -11.29 -6.07
N GLU A 180 -15.17 -10.45 -6.26
CA GLU A 180 -15.44 -9.78 -7.53
C GLU A 180 -14.28 -8.86 -7.94
N LEU A 181 -13.71 -8.13 -6.98
CA LEU A 181 -12.50 -7.35 -7.20
C LEU A 181 -11.33 -8.23 -7.63
N THR A 182 -11.08 -9.32 -6.90
CA THR A 182 -9.99 -10.25 -7.21
C THR A 182 -10.15 -10.84 -8.61
N GLN A 183 -11.35 -11.27 -8.98
CA GLN A 183 -11.64 -11.79 -10.32
C GLN A 183 -11.41 -10.74 -11.41
N THR A 184 -11.78 -9.49 -11.15
CA THR A 184 -11.55 -8.40 -12.11
C THR A 184 -10.06 -8.16 -12.34
N LEU A 185 -9.27 -8.10 -11.26
CA LEU A 185 -7.83 -7.91 -11.36
C LEU A 185 -7.15 -9.11 -12.03
N GLN A 186 -7.54 -10.34 -11.71
CA GLN A 186 -6.96 -11.57 -12.27
C GLN A 186 -7.26 -11.76 -13.76
N LYS A 187 -8.31 -11.12 -14.30
CA LYS A 187 -8.55 -11.06 -15.76
C LYS A 187 -7.52 -10.20 -16.49
N VAL A 188 -6.86 -9.28 -15.79
CA VAL A 188 -5.96 -8.28 -16.38
C VAL A 188 -4.49 -8.57 -16.04
N PHE A 189 -4.21 -8.90 -14.79
CA PHE A 189 -2.87 -9.12 -14.25
C PHE A 189 -2.76 -10.50 -13.62
N THR A 190 -1.59 -11.13 -13.76
CA THR A 190 -1.23 -12.32 -12.97
C THR A 190 -1.08 -11.95 -11.51
N GLU A 191 -1.26 -12.91 -10.59
CA GLU A 191 -1.22 -12.63 -9.15
C GLU A 191 0.13 -12.01 -8.70
N ASP A 192 1.25 -12.45 -9.28
CA ASP A 192 2.59 -11.91 -8.98
C ASP A 192 2.80 -10.46 -9.47
N SER A 193 1.88 -9.95 -10.28
CA SER A 193 1.85 -8.56 -10.75
C SER A 193 0.92 -7.66 -9.93
N VAL A 194 0.15 -8.20 -8.98
CA VAL A 194 -0.82 -7.44 -8.18
C VAL A 194 -0.30 -7.19 -6.77
N TYR A 195 0.04 -5.94 -6.49
CA TYR A 195 0.56 -5.49 -5.20
C TYR A 195 -0.55 -4.81 -4.41
N ARG A 196 -1.12 -5.53 -3.44
CA ARG A 196 -2.16 -5.00 -2.55
C ARG A 196 -1.49 -4.37 -1.33
N ILE A 197 -1.68 -3.07 -1.14
CA ILE A 197 -1.03 -2.33 -0.07
C ILE A 197 -1.76 -2.51 1.25
N ASP A 198 -1.02 -3.07 2.21
CA ASP A 198 -1.25 -2.87 3.63
C ASP A 198 0.00 -2.18 4.19
N HIS A 199 -0.12 -0.90 4.50
CA HIS A 199 1.03 -0.08 4.90
C HIS A 199 1.63 -0.49 6.27
N TYR A 200 0.92 -1.28 7.10
CA TYR A 200 1.49 -1.79 8.35
C TYR A 200 2.63 -2.79 8.07
N LEU A 201 2.55 -3.55 6.98
CA LEU A 201 3.62 -4.47 6.57
C LEU A 201 4.92 -3.76 6.16
N GLY A 202 4.84 -2.45 5.87
CA GLY A 202 5.99 -1.61 5.59
C GLY A 202 6.65 -1.00 6.85
N LYS A 203 6.08 -1.20 8.04
CA LYS A 203 6.64 -0.69 9.29
C LYS A 203 7.79 -1.58 9.73
N GLU A 204 8.91 -0.96 10.10
CA GLU A 204 10.13 -1.65 10.53
C GLU A 204 9.88 -2.63 11.69
N THR A 205 9.14 -2.19 12.71
CA THR A 205 8.80 -3.04 13.87
C THR A 205 7.94 -4.25 13.49
N VAL A 206 7.09 -4.13 12.45
CA VAL A 206 6.27 -5.24 11.95
C VAL A 206 7.12 -6.24 11.17
N GLN A 207 8.06 -5.75 10.34
CA GLN A 207 9.00 -6.63 9.63
C GLN A 207 9.93 -7.37 10.60
N ASN A 208 10.32 -6.72 11.70
CA ASN A 208 11.18 -7.30 12.73
C ASN A 208 10.54 -8.48 13.48
N ILE A 209 9.21 -8.68 13.42
CA ILE A 209 8.56 -9.87 13.99
C ILE A 209 9.17 -11.16 13.42
N LEU A 210 9.42 -11.20 12.11
CA LEU A 210 9.98 -12.38 11.45
C LEU A 210 11.43 -12.64 11.89
N ALA A 211 12.25 -11.59 11.95
CA ALA A 211 13.63 -11.70 12.44
C ALA A 211 13.67 -12.13 13.91
N PHE A 212 12.80 -11.55 14.74
CA PHE A 212 12.70 -11.91 16.16
C PHE A 212 12.36 -13.40 16.34
N ARG A 213 11.34 -13.90 15.64
CA ARG A 213 10.87 -15.28 15.80
C ARG A 213 11.80 -16.34 15.21
N PHE A 214 12.37 -16.07 14.03
CA PHE A 214 13.02 -17.12 13.24
C PHE A 214 14.54 -16.97 13.11
N ALA A 215 15.12 -15.81 13.45
CA ALA A 215 16.58 -15.65 13.48
C ALA A 215 17.20 -15.89 14.87
N ASN A 216 16.37 -16.15 15.88
CA ASN A 216 16.81 -16.31 17.27
C ASN A 216 16.38 -17.67 17.82
N SER A 217 17.34 -18.59 17.98
CA SER A 217 17.09 -19.95 18.47
C SER A 217 16.50 -20.02 19.89
N ILE A 218 16.59 -18.93 20.66
CA ILE A 218 16.02 -18.87 22.02
C ILE A 218 14.49 -18.70 22.01
N PHE A 219 13.91 -18.11 20.95
CA PHE A 219 12.48 -17.82 20.90
C PHE A 219 11.66 -18.97 20.32
N GLU A 220 12.22 -19.73 19.36
CA GLU A 220 11.51 -20.82 18.71
C GLU A 220 10.94 -21.87 19.70
N PRO A 221 11.68 -22.37 20.71
CA PRO A 221 11.16 -23.37 21.64
C PRO A 221 10.06 -22.85 22.56
N VAL A 222 9.99 -21.54 22.78
CA VAL A 222 9.03 -20.89 23.70
C VAL A 222 7.81 -20.32 22.98
N TRP A 223 7.82 -20.26 21.65
CA TRP A 223 6.76 -19.66 20.85
C TRP A 223 5.62 -20.63 20.52
N ASN A 224 4.98 -21.20 21.55
CA ASN A 224 3.88 -22.15 21.39
C ASN A 224 2.93 -22.15 22.60
N SER A 225 1.79 -22.81 22.45
CA SER A 225 0.70 -22.84 23.45
C SER A 225 1.05 -23.55 24.77
N ASN A 226 2.19 -24.25 24.87
CA ASN A 226 2.63 -24.81 26.15
C ASN A 226 3.26 -23.76 27.07
N LEU A 227 3.73 -22.64 26.50
CA LEU A 227 4.48 -21.61 27.22
C LEU A 227 3.89 -20.19 27.07
N ILE A 228 3.08 -19.96 26.03
CA ILE A 228 2.33 -18.72 25.84
C ILE A 228 0.91 -18.91 26.35
N ASP A 229 0.55 -18.14 27.38
CA ASP A 229 -0.81 -18.08 27.91
C ASP A 229 -1.77 -17.32 26.96
N SER A 230 -1.37 -16.13 26.51
CA SER A 230 -2.15 -15.33 25.56
C SER A 230 -1.28 -14.37 24.75
N VAL A 231 -1.81 -13.95 23.59
CA VAL A 231 -1.22 -12.90 22.74
C VAL A 231 -2.22 -11.78 22.55
N GLN A 232 -1.77 -10.55 22.75
CA GLN A 232 -2.59 -9.35 22.62
C GLN A 232 -2.02 -8.44 21.53
N ILE A 233 -2.86 -8.05 20.57
CA ILE A 233 -2.51 -7.11 19.51
C ILE A 233 -3.36 -5.87 19.70
N THR A 234 -2.71 -4.75 20.03
CA THR A 234 -3.39 -3.47 20.30
C THR A 234 -3.01 -2.46 19.23
N VAL A 235 -4.03 -1.86 18.60
CA VAL A 235 -3.88 -0.69 17.75
C VAL A 235 -4.71 0.41 18.38
N ALA A 236 -4.04 1.42 18.94
CA ALA A 236 -4.67 2.55 19.61
C ALA A 236 -4.27 3.85 18.90
N GLU A 237 -5.23 4.74 18.73
CA GLU A 237 -5.05 6.06 18.13
C GLU A 237 -5.60 7.13 19.08
N GLU A 238 -4.88 8.25 19.20
CA GLU A 238 -5.31 9.39 20.01
C GLU A 238 -6.23 10.34 19.24
N ILE A 239 -6.31 10.17 17.92
CA ILE A 239 -7.02 11.06 17.01
C ILE A 239 -8.45 10.54 16.83
N GLY A 240 -9.43 11.46 16.80
CA GLY A 240 -10.81 11.18 16.41
C GLY A 240 -10.94 10.90 14.92
N ILE A 241 -12.16 10.93 14.39
CA ILE A 241 -12.38 10.60 12.97
C ILE A 241 -12.07 11.74 11.98
N GLU A 242 -11.88 12.95 12.49
CA GLU A 242 -11.55 14.15 11.74
C GLU A 242 -12.46 14.32 10.50
N ASN A 243 -11.89 14.38 9.30
CA ASN A 243 -12.62 14.60 8.06
C ASN A 243 -13.08 13.29 7.39
N ARG A 244 -12.89 12.13 8.03
CA ARG A 244 -13.18 10.80 7.45
C ARG A 244 -14.56 10.26 7.81
N GLY A 245 -15.42 11.05 8.48
CA GLY A 245 -16.75 10.62 8.97
C GLY A 245 -17.57 9.85 7.93
N ALA A 246 -17.76 10.40 6.72
CA ALA A 246 -18.57 9.77 5.67
C ALA A 246 -18.08 8.38 5.24
N TYR A 247 -16.76 8.17 5.22
CA TYR A 247 -16.16 6.87 4.90
C TYR A 247 -16.24 5.93 6.11
N TYR A 248 -15.81 6.42 7.27
CA TYR A 248 -15.66 5.60 8.45
C TYR A 248 -17.01 5.10 8.97
N ASP A 249 -18.07 5.89 8.83
CA ASP A 249 -19.42 5.54 9.26
C ASP A 249 -20.00 4.33 8.52
N ARG A 250 -19.38 3.94 7.39
CA ARG A 250 -19.70 2.70 6.66
C ARG A 250 -18.72 1.57 6.96
N ALA A 251 -17.50 1.89 7.38
CA ALA A 251 -16.42 0.93 7.59
C ALA A 251 -16.42 0.37 9.02
N GLY A 252 -16.34 1.27 10.01
CA GLY A 252 -16.08 0.96 11.41
C GLY A 252 -14.66 0.48 11.69
N ALA A 253 -14.28 0.42 12.97
CA ALA A 253 -12.96 -0.05 13.41
C ALA A 253 -12.67 -1.48 12.93
N LEU A 254 -13.70 -2.33 12.82
CA LEU A 254 -13.55 -3.71 12.40
C LEU A 254 -13.00 -3.81 10.96
N ARG A 255 -13.50 -2.99 10.03
CA ARG A 255 -13.02 -3.01 8.64
C ARG A 255 -11.82 -2.11 8.42
N ASP A 256 -11.72 -0.97 9.10
CA ASP A 256 -10.63 -0.02 8.86
C ASP A 256 -9.29 -0.52 9.38
N ILE A 257 -9.29 -1.26 10.51
CA ILE A 257 -8.07 -1.71 11.21
C ILE A 257 -8.00 -3.23 11.36
N ILE A 258 -9.04 -3.88 11.89
CA ILE A 258 -8.92 -5.29 12.33
C ILE A 258 -8.81 -6.23 11.13
N GLN A 259 -9.70 -6.08 10.15
CA GLN A 259 -9.76 -6.94 8.97
C GLN A 259 -8.46 -6.91 8.13
N ASN A 260 -7.73 -5.80 8.16
CA ASN A 260 -6.47 -5.65 7.42
C ASN A 260 -5.26 -5.74 8.36
N HIS A 261 -4.86 -4.63 8.99
CA HIS A 261 -3.66 -4.49 9.80
C HIS A 261 -3.63 -5.50 10.95
N GLY A 262 -4.74 -5.63 11.69
CA GLY A 262 -4.87 -6.55 12.81
C GLY A 262 -4.64 -8.00 12.38
N LEU A 263 -5.36 -8.47 11.35
CA LEU A 263 -5.18 -9.82 10.83
C LEU A 263 -3.78 -10.04 10.23
N GLN A 264 -3.18 -9.05 9.57
CA GLN A 264 -1.78 -9.17 9.11
C GLN A 264 -0.82 -9.42 10.28
N LEU A 265 -0.96 -8.70 11.39
CA LEU A 265 -0.16 -8.92 12.59
C LEU A 265 -0.41 -10.30 13.21
N VAL A 266 -1.67 -10.77 13.25
CA VAL A 266 -2.00 -12.14 13.67
C VAL A 266 -1.22 -13.16 12.83
N THR A 267 -1.24 -13.01 11.49
CA THR A 267 -0.53 -13.97 10.63
C THR A 267 0.97 -13.99 10.88
N LEU A 268 1.63 -12.84 11.02
CA LEU A 268 3.08 -12.78 11.27
C LEU A 268 3.45 -13.33 12.65
N THR A 269 2.56 -13.16 13.63
CA THR A 269 2.74 -13.61 15.01
C THR A 269 2.56 -15.13 15.15
N ALA A 270 1.60 -15.71 14.40
CA ALA A 270 1.18 -17.10 14.58
C ALA A 270 1.66 -18.06 13.47
N MET A 271 2.23 -17.56 12.37
CA MET A 271 2.71 -18.42 11.28
C MET A 271 3.83 -19.37 11.74
N GLU A 272 3.93 -20.56 11.13
CA GLU A 272 5.10 -21.43 11.33
C GLU A 272 6.35 -20.82 10.67
N PRO A 273 7.56 -21.31 11.01
CA PRO A 273 8.76 -20.98 10.27
C PRO A 273 8.59 -21.32 8.78
N PRO A 274 8.78 -20.35 7.86
CA PRO A 274 8.66 -20.63 6.44
C PRO A 274 9.84 -21.50 5.98
N LEU A 275 9.60 -22.33 4.96
CA LEU A 275 10.61 -23.22 4.38
C LEU A 275 11.82 -22.45 3.82
N ALA A 276 11.56 -21.23 3.32
CA ALA A 276 12.56 -20.27 2.89
C ALA A 276 12.01 -18.83 3.06
N PHE A 277 12.90 -17.84 3.15
CA PHE A 277 12.52 -16.42 3.16
C PHE A 277 12.24 -15.88 1.75
N GLU A 278 11.39 -16.58 1.02
CA GLU A 278 10.88 -16.18 -0.29
C GLU A 278 9.40 -15.77 -0.18
N SER A 279 8.96 -14.88 -1.07
CA SER A 279 7.61 -14.27 -0.99
C SER A 279 6.48 -15.31 -0.97
N GLY A 280 6.60 -16.39 -1.76
CA GLY A 280 5.65 -17.50 -1.80
C GLY A 280 5.60 -18.28 -0.49
N ALA A 281 6.74 -18.75 0.00
CA ALA A 281 6.83 -19.55 1.22
C ALA A 281 6.34 -18.80 2.46
N VAL A 282 6.68 -17.50 2.59
CA VAL A 282 6.15 -16.66 3.68
C VAL A 282 4.64 -16.48 3.55
N ARG A 283 4.12 -16.27 2.34
CA ARG A 283 2.67 -16.10 2.11
C ARG A 283 1.89 -17.38 2.46
N ASP A 284 2.42 -18.55 2.13
CA ASP A 284 1.76 -19.82 2.37
C ASP A 284 1.55 -20.07 3.87
N GLU A 285 2.55 -19.80 4.71
CA GLU A 285 2.42 -19.93 6.16
C GLU A 285 1.47 -18.88 6.76
N LYS A 286 1.44 -17.66 6.22
CA LYS A 286 0.42 -16.66 6.62
C LYS A 286 -1.00 -17.11 6.27
N VAL A 287 -1.20 -17.68 5.09
CA VAL A 287 -2.51 -18.19 4.65
C VAL A 287 -2.94 -19.39 5.49
N LYS A 288 -2.01 -20.26 5.88
CA LYS A 288 -2.27 -21.38 6.78
C LYS A 288 -2.87 -20.90 8.11
N VAL A 289 -2.29 -19.86 8.73
CA VAL A 289 -2.87 -19.23 9.93
C VAL A 289 -4.31 -18.80 9.68
N LEU A 290 -4.56 -18.02 8.61
CA LEU A 290 -5.90 -17.51 8.32
C LEU A 290 -6.93 -18.63 8.13
N ARG A 291 -6.54 -19.76 7.53
CA ARG A 291 -7.41 -20.93 7.37
C ARG A 291 -7.67 -21.69 8.66
N SER A 292 -6.79 -21.54 9.65
CA SER A 292 -6.91 -22.16 10.97
C SER A 292 -7.69 -21.30 11.98
N ILE A 293 -7.96 -20.01 11.68
CA ILE A 293 -8.80 -19.16 12.53
C ILE A 293 -10.23 -19.70 12.52
N ARG A 294 -10.76 -20.01 13.72
CA ARG A 294 -12.17 -20.39 13.90
C ARG A 294 -13.07 -19.19 13.57
N PRO A 295 -13.99 -19.29 12.61
CA PRO A 295 -14.95 -18.22 12.34
C PRO A 295 -15.86 -17.98 13.55
N LEU A 296 -16.09 -16.72 13.90
CA LEU A 296 -17.09 -16.34 14.90
C LEU A 296 -18.48 -16.35 14.26
N ILE A 297 -19.35 -17.26 14.71
CA ILE A 297 -20.70 -17.44 14.18
C ILE A 297 -21.73 -17.59 15.30
N GLY A 298 -22.94 -17.07 15.10
CA GLY A 298 -24.02 -17.17 16.08
C GLY A 298 -23.64 -16.59 17.44
N GLU A 299 -23.85 -17.36 18.50
CA GLU A 299 -23.58 -16.96 19.89
C GLU A 299 -22.08 -16.66 20.16
N ASP A 300 -21.16 -17.22 19.38
CA ASP A 300 -19.72 -16.97 19.52
C ASP A 300 -19.39 -15.47 19.34
N ILE A 301 -20.18 -14.73 18.55
CA ILE A 301 -20.01 -13.30 18.29
C ILE A 301 -20.25 -12.50 19.57
N GLU A 302 -21.34 -12.78 20.29
CA GLU A 302 -21.67 -12.05 21.53
C GLU A 302 -20.68 -12.37 22.66
N GLN A 303 -20.15 -13.59 22.70
CA GLN A 303 -19.22 -14.04 23.74
C GLN A 303 -17.76 -13.63 23.49
N SER A 304 -17.40 -13.34 22.24
CA SER A 304 -15.99 -13.15 21.83
C SER A 304 -15.71 -11.79 21.21
N THR A 305 -16.70 -10.90 21.12
CA THR A 305 -16.52 -9.56 20.57
C THR A 305 -17.05 -8.47 21.49
N VAL A 306 -16.38 -7.33 21.49
CA VAL A 306 -16.83 -6.10 22.15
C VAL A 306 -16.76 -4.97 21.13
N ARG A 307 -17.82 -4.17 21.05
CA ARG A 307 -17.89 -2.96 20.22
C ARG A 307 -18.12 -1.75 21.11
N GLY A 308 -17.43 -0.67 20.81
CA GLY A 308 -17.56 0.61 21.50
C GLY A 308 -17.67 1.76 20.52
N GLN A 309 -18.27 2.86 20.98
CA GLN A 309 -18.33 4.12 20.25
C GLN A 309 -17.96 5.24 21.22
N TYR A 310 -16.91 6.00 20.90
CA TYR A 310 -16.45 7.10 21.75
C TYR A 310 -17.52 8.20 21.83
N THR A 311 -17.66 8.77 23.02
CA THR A 311 -18.53 9.89 23.34
C THR A 311 -17.71 11.12 23.71
N ARG A 312 -18.38 12.23 24.02
CA ARG A 312 -17.71 13.45 24.49
C ARG A 312 -16.74 13.13 25.63
N GLY A 313 -15.55 13.70 25.56
CA GLY A 313 -14.50 13.43 26.53
C GLY A 313 -13.37 14.44 26.49
N TRP A 314 -12.23 14.03 27.03
CA TRP A 314 -11.02 14.84 27.09
C TRP A 314 -9.85 14.03 26.52
N VAL A 315 -9.09 14.63 25.60
CA VAL A 315 -7.85 14.07 25.06
C VAL A 315 -6.75 15.07 25.31
N LEU A 316 -5.72 14.67 26.06
CA LEU A 316 -4.56 15.53 26.40
C LEU A 316 -4.94 16.91 26.99
N GLY A 317 -6.06 16.98 27.71
CA GLY A 317 -6.55 18.22 28.33
C GLY A 317 -7.42 19.09 27.43
N GLU A 318 -7.69 18.68 26.18
CA GLU A 318 -8.64 19.33 25.29
C GLU A 318 -9.99 18.59 25.27
N GLN A 319 -11.08 19.35 25.30
CA GLN A 319 -12.43 18.78 25.22
C GLN A 319 -12.74 18.40 23.77
N VAL A 320 -13.14 17.15 23.56
CA VAL A 320 -13.47 16.61 22.23
C VAL A 320 -14.95 16.18 22.16
N GLY A 321 -15.53 16.30 20.97
CA GLY A 321 -16.90 15.86 20.68
C GLY A 321 -17.06 14.35 20.67
N GLY A 322 -18.30 13.86 20.77
CA GLY A 322 -18.60 12.44 20.55
C GLY A 322 -18.66 12.08 19.08
N TYR A 323 -18.56 10.79 18.75
CA TYR A 323 -18.52 10.34 17.35
C TYR A 323 -19.73 10.79 16.50
N ARG A 324 -20.93 10.80 17.08
CA ARG A 324 -22.17 11.25 16.40
C ARG A 324 -22.26 12.76 16.17
N GLU A 325 -21.33 13.52 16.74
CA GLU A 325 -21.23 14.97 16.57
C GLU A 325 -20.21 15.34 15.49
N GLU A 326 -19.49 14.34 14.96
CA GLU A 326 -18.49 14.52 13.92
C GLU A 326 -19.14 14.86 12.58
N LYS A 327 -18.39 15.59 11.75
CA LYS A 327 -18.87 16.01 10.44
C LYS A 327 -19.11 14.79 9.55
N ASN A 328 -20.29 14.75 8.94
CA ASN A 328 -20.74 13.68 8.04
C ASN A 328 -20.90 12.30 8.71
N VAL A 329 -21.23 12.26 10.00
CA VAL A 329 -21.67 11.05 10.71
C VAL A 329 -23.17 11.14 10.98
N ALA A 330 -23.89 10.03 10.84
CA ALA A 330 -25.32 10.01 11.13
C ALA A 330 -25.58 10.20 12.64
N PRO A 331 -26.54 11.04 13.07
CA PRO A 331 -26.84 11.27 14.48
C PRO A 331 -27.26 10.01 15.26
N ASP A 332 -27.74 8.99 14.57
CA ASP A 332 -28.18 7.69 15.11
C ASP A 332 -27.21 6.54 14.79
N SER A 333 -26.01 6.85 14.27
CA SER A 333 -25.02 5.86 13.84
C SER A 333 -24.68 4.85 14.94
N GLN A 334 -24.69 3.58 14.56
CA GLN A 334 -24.30 2.43 15.39
C GLN A 334 -22.90 1.90 15.02
N THR A 335 -22.14 2.66 14.23
CA THR A 335 -20.81 2.27 13.77
C THR A 335 -19.82 2.33 14.91
N GLU A 336 -19.06 1.24 15.10
CA GLU A 336 -18.09 1.15 16.16
C GLU A 336 -16.82 1.94 15.85
N THR A 337 -16.32 2.68 16.83
CA THR A 337 -15.00 3.32 16.80
C THR A 337 -13.97 2.56 17.64
N TYR A 338 -14.41 1.55 18.38
CA TYR A 338 -13.59 0.58 19.09
C TYR A 338 -14.14 -0.83 18.83
N ALA A 339 -13.25 -1.78 18.60
CA ALA A 339 -13.60 -3.19 18.52
C ALA A 339 -12.51 -4.05 19.17
N ALA A 340 -12.92 -5.07 19.92
CA ALA A 340 -12.05 -6.11 20.45
C ALA A 340 -12.65 -7.48 20.12
N LEU A 341 -11.78 -8.43 19.77
CA LEU A 341 -12.15 -9.80 19.41
C LEU A 341 -11.20 -10.76 20.13
N ARG A 342 -11.71 -11.95 20.48
CA ARG A 342 -10.92 -13.05 21.02
C ARG A 342 -10.97 -14.26 20.10
#